data_AF-A0A067SN93-F1
#
_entry.id   AF-A0A067SN93-F1
#
_cell.length_a   1.000
_cell.length_b   1.000
_cell.length_c   1.000
_cell.angle_alpha   90.00
_cell.angle_beta   90.00
_cell.angle_gamma   90.00
#
_symmetry.space_group_name_H-M   'P 1'
#
loop_
_entity.id
_entity.type
_entity.pdbx_description
1 polymer ?
#
loop_
_entity_poly.entity_id
_entity_poly.type
_entity_poly.pdbx_seq_one_letter_code
_entity_poly.pdbx_strand_id
1 'polypeptide(L)'
;MPRITANPNLAEAPDFTLDVYAIARDAIVAHHNITAEAAVERLKAAWTTDNDAKKLAWQQQELADREAAAQREQEEEDQHRNEEPQRNEQNETRETEKKKPKLNSFVANRPIATAIKLRPSRFALHKLEERDYIELSYFTPEGCAEAANNDHAVAEEAFAFSKVNDLVSLRPISAFKASSKVIQDDKLSWREMSIAK
;
A
#
# COMPACT_ATOMS: atom_id res chain seq x y z
N MET A 1 9.35 -13.12 45.17
CA MET A 1 8.43 -12.95 46.32
C MET A 1 7.00 -13.11 45.81
N PRO A 2 6.07 -13.68 46.59
CA PRO A 2 4.67 -13.74 46.19
C PRO A 2 4.13 -12.32 45.94
N ARG A 3 3.41 -12.13 44.83
CA ARG A 3 2.81 -10.85 44.46
C ARG A 3 1.76 -10.46 45.50
N ILE A 4 1.85 -9.24 46.03
CA ILE A 4 0.83 -8.75 46.96
C ILE A 4 -0.42 -8.43 46.12
N THR A 5 -1.58 -8.99 46.50
CA THR A 5 -2.85 -8.84 45.76
C THR A 5 -3.81 -7.83 46.39
N ALA A 6 -3.60 -7.47 47.66
CA ALA A 6 -4.40 -6.50 48.38
C ALA A 6 -3.53 -5.30 48.80
N ASN A 7 -4.02 -4.08 48.58
CA ASN A 7 -3.27 -2.86 48.88
C ASN A 7 -3.06 -2.71 50.41
N PRO A 8 -1.81 -2.81 50.91
CA PRO A 8 -1.52 -2.70 52.34
C PRO A 8 -1.76 -1.27 52.90
N ASN A 9 -1.87 -0.25 52.05
CA ASN A 9 -2.23 1.11 52.49
C ASN A 9 -3.71 1.22 52.92
N LEU A 10 -4.55 0.27 52.53
CA LEU A 10 -5.97 0.22 52.92
C LEU A 10 -6.20 -0.69 54.15
N ALA A 11 -5.15 -1.33 54.66
CA ALA A 11 -5.25 -2.17 55.85
C ALA A 11 -5.31 -1.28 57.10
N GLU A 12 -6.40 -1.38 57.86
CA GLU A 12 -6.54 -0.77 59.18
C GLU A 12 -6.04 -1.72 60.26
N ALA A 13 -5.46 -1.15 61.33
CA ALA A 13 -5.01 -1.92 62.47
C ALA A 13 -6.23 -2.56 63.17
N PRO A 14 -6.23 -3.89 63.38
CA PRO A 14 -7.27 -4.52 64.18
C PRO A 14 -7.33 -3.92 65.58
N ASP A 15 -8.54 -3.81 66.14
CA ASP A 15 -8.68 -3.38 67.53
C ASP A 15 -8.26 -4.52 68.47
N PHE A 16 -7.00 -4.47 68.91
CA PHE A 16 -6.42 -5.45 69.84
C PHE A 16 -6.99 -5.36 71.27
N THR A 17 -7.91 -4.43 71.55
CA THR A 17 -8.62 -4.38 72.83
C THR A 17 -9.81 -5.35 72.89
N LEU A 18 -10.28 -5.84 71.74
CA LEU A 18 -11.36 -6.82 71.63
C LEU A 18 -11.02 -8.15 72.33
N ASP A 19 -12.04 -8.79 72.89
CA ASP A 19 -11.94 -10.04 73.66
C ASP A 19 -11.39 -11.22 72.82
N VAL A 20 -11.54 -11.14 71.49
CA VAL A 20 -10.96 -12.12 70.54
C VAL A 20 -9.44 -12.21 70.67
N TYR A 21 -8.78 -11.13 71.10
CA TYR A 21 -7.33 -11.08 71.31
C TYR A 21 -6.91 -11.30 72.76
N ALA A 22 -7.83 -11.63 73.68
CA ALA A 22 -7.53 -11.84 75.10
C ALA A 22 -6.46 -12.92 75.32
N ILE A 23 -6.57 -14.05 74.62
CA ILE A 23 -5.59 -15.16 74.71
C ILE A 23 -4.18 -14.70 74.33
N ALA A 24 -4.05 -13.89 73.27
CA ALA A 24 -2.77 -13.37 72.80
C ALA A 24 -2.21 -12.31 73.76
N ARG A 25 -3.07 -11.44 74.31
CA ARG A 25 -2.70 -10.45 75.31
C ARG A 25 -2.21 -11.10 76.61
N ASP A 26 -2.95 -12.08 77.13
CA ASP A 26 -2.64 -12.75 78.40
C ASP A 26 -1.33 -13.54 78.31
N ALA A 27 -1.05 -14.17 77.16
CA ALA A 27 0.24 -14.82 76.90
C ALA A 27 1.41 -13.82 76.91
N ILE A 28 1.24 -12.63 76.32
CA ILE A 28 2.26 -11.58 76.30
C ILE A 28 2.47 -10.97 77.69
N VAL A 29 1.37 -10.73 78.43
CA VAL A 29 1.39 -10.24 79.82
C VAL A 29 2.14 -11.23 80.72
N ALA A 30 1.82 -12.52 80.64
CA ALA A 30 2.46 -13.57 81.45
C ALA A 30 3.95 -13.76 81.12
N HIS A 31 4.32 -13.69 79.83
CA HIS A 31 5.69 -13.93 79.38
C HIS A 31 6.62 -12.73 79.59
N HIS A 32 6.10 -11.50 79.46
CA HIS A 32 6.90 -10.27 79.56
C HIS A 32 6.69 -9.51 80.89
N ASN A 33 5.78 -9.99 81.74
CA ASN A 33 5.40 -9.38 83.02
C ASN A 33 5.04 -7.88 82.88
N ILE A 34 4.32 -7.55 81.81
CA ILE A 34 3.89 -6.18 81.46
C ILE A 34 2.38 -6.01 81.63
N THR A 35 1.89 -4.78 81.69
CA THR A 35 0.43 -4.52 81.81
C THR A 35 -0.32 -4.88 80.53
N ALA A 36 -1.63 -5.10 80.63
CA ALA A 36 -2.48 -5.42 79.49
C ALA A 36 -2.46 -4.33 78.40
N GLU A 37 -2.35 -3.05 78.80
CA GLU A 37 -2.22 -1.91 77.89
C GLU A 37 -0.88 -1.95 77.15
N ALA A 38 0.21 -2.29 77.83
CA ALA A 38 1.52 -2.43 77.20
C ALA A 38 1.58 -3.63 76.23
N ALA A 39 0.83 -4.70 76.49
CA ALA A 39 0.67 -5.83 75.57
C ALA A 39 -0.09 -5.43 74.30
N VAL A 40 -1.15 -4.62 74.41
CA VAL A 40 -1.89 -4.06 73.26
C VAL A 40 -1.00 -3.17 72.39
N GLU A 41 -0.22 -2.27 73.00
CA GLU A 41 0.70 -1.41 72.24
C GLU A 41 1.80 -2.21 71.54
N ARG A 42 2.29 -3.30 72.15
CA ARG A 42 3.27 -4.19 71.51
C ARG A 42 2.68 -4.95 70.32
N LEU A 43 1.43 -5.39 70.40
CA LEU A 43 0.71 -6.01 69.28
C LEU A 43 0.47 -5.02 68.14
N LYS A 44 0.08 -3.78 68.46
CA LYS A 44 -0.02 -2.70 67.48
C LYS A 44 1.33 -2.41 66.81
N ALA A 45 2.41 -2.30 67.58
CA ALA A 45 3.74 -2.03 67.03
C ALA A 45 4.23 -3.16 66.09
N ALA A 46 3.98 -4.42 66.47
CA ALA A 46 4.30 -5.57 65.63
C ALA A 46 3.49 -5.55 64.32
N TRP A 47 2.19 -5.26 64.40
CA TRP A 47 1.32 -5.12 63.23
C TRP A 47 1.76 -3.96 62.32
N THR A 48 2.09 -2.79 62.89
CA THR A 48 2.57 -1.64 62.12
C THR A 48 3.87 -1.96 61.38
N THR A 49 4.80 -2.66 62.03
CA THR A 49 6.07 -3.07 61.41
C THR A 49 5.84 -4.02 60.22
N ASP A 50 4.96 -5.00 60.38
CA ASP A 50 4.58 -5.92 59.29
C ASP A 50 3.85 -5.20 58.16
N ASN A 51 2.92 -4.29 58.49
CA ASN A 51 2.20 -3.50 57.52
C ASN A 51 3.14 -2.57 56.73
N ASP A 52 4.09 -1.91 57.39
CA ASP A 52 5.05 -1.04 56.73
C ASP A 52 6.02 -1.82 55.83
N ALA A 53 6.43 -3.02 56.24
CA ALA A 53 7.20 -3.92 55.37
C ALA A 53 6.41 -4.31 54.11
N LYS A 54 5.09 -4.59 54.26
CA LYS A 54 4.21 -4.88 53.12
C LYS A 54 4.00 -3.67 52.21
N LYS A 55 3.87 -2.46 52.76
CA LYS A 55 3.79 -1.22 51.96
C LYS A 55 5.07 -1.01 51.14
N LEU A 56 6.24 -1.24 51.73
CA LEU A 56 7.52 -1.11 51.03
C LEU A 56 7.65 -2.14 49.91
N ALA A 57 7.26 -3.39 50.15
CA ALA A 57 7.21 -4.43 49.13
C ALA A 57 6.21 -4.10 48.01
N TRP A 58 5.05 -3.52 48.35
CA TRP A 58 4.06 -3.06 47.37
C TRP A 58 4.61 -1.94 46.49
N GLN A 59 5.27 -0.94 47.09
CA GLN A 59 5.90 0.16 46.34
C GLN A 59 6.99 -0.34 45.39
N GLN A 60 7.80 -1.30 45.82
CA GLN A 60 8.81 -1.94 44.96
C GLN A 60 8.16 -2.68 43.79
N GLN A 61 7.05 -3.37 44.04
CA GLN A 61 6.30 -4.06 43.00
C GLN A 61 5.71 -3.08 41.98
N GLU A 62 5.12 -1.98 42.43
CA GLU A 62 4.55 -0.96 41.57
C GLU A 62 5.60 -0.25 40.71
N LEU A 63 6.78 0.05 41.29
CA LEU A 63 7.92 0.57 40.55
C LEU A 63 8.40 -0.42 39.49
N ALA A 64 8.58 -1.69 39.84
CA ALA A 64 8.99 -2.73 38.90
C ALA A 64 7.96 -2.94 37.77
N ASP A 65 6.66 -2.92 38.09
CA ASP A 65 5.58 -3.01 37.11
C ASP A 65 5.60 -1.80 36.16
N ARG A 66 5.84 -0.60 36.67
CA ARG A 66 5.94 0.64 35.89
C ARG A 66 7.17 0.66 34.99
N GLU A 67 8.33 0.23 35.50
CA GLU A 67 9.56 0.11 34.72
C GLU A 67 9.41 -0.93 33.61
N ALA A 68 8.82 -2.09 33.91
CA ALA A 68 8.54 -3.11 32.90
C ALA A 68 7.52 -2.63 31.85
N ALA A 69 6.52 -1.83 32.24
CA ALA A 69 5.59 -1.22 31.30
C ALA A 69 6.29 -0.20 30.39
N ALA A 70 7.13 0.67 30.96
CA ALA A 70 7.91 1.64 30.19
C ALA A 70 8.90 0.97 29.23
N GLN A 71 9.55 -0.12 29.65
CA GLN A 71 10.43 -0.91 28.78
C GLN A 71 9.66 -1.54 27.62
N ARG A 72 8.49 -2.13 27.88
CA ARG A 72 7.64 -2.68 26.80
C ARG A 72 7.19 -1.61 25.81
N GLU A 73 6.76 -0.45 26.31
CA GLU A 73 6.34 0.67 25.45
C GLU A 73 7.51 1.16 24.58
N GLN A 74 8.71 1.27 25.16
CA GLN A 74 9.91 1.66 24.43
C GLN A 74 10.33 0.61 23.39
N GLU A 75 10.26 -0.68 23.74
CA GLU A 75 10.54 -1.78 22.80
C GLU A 75 9.53 -1.82 21.65
N GLU A 76 8.25 -1.57 21.92
CA GLU A 76 7.20 -1.47 20.91
C GLU A 76 7.41 -0.25 20.00
N GLU A 77 7.80 0.90 20.56
CA GLU A 77 8.12 2.10 19.77
C GLU A 77 9.35 1.89 18.89
N ASP A 78 10.41 1.27 19.41
CA ASP A 78 11.62 0.93 18.64
C ASP A 78 11.33 -0.11 17.55
N GLN A 79 10.50 -1.12 17.84
CA GLN A 79 10.02 -2.08 16.84
C GLN A 79 9.25 -1.37 15.74
N HIS A 80 8.26 -0.54 16.09
CA HIS A 80 7.46 0.19 15.12
C HIS A 80 8.33 1.12 14.26
N ARG A 81 9.26 1.84 14.87
CA ARG A 81 10.21 2.73 14.18
C ARG A 81 11.11 1.98 13.20
N ASN A 82 11.46 0.73 13.49
CA ASN A 82 12.32 -0.08 12.60
C ASN A 82 11.52 -0.84 11.54
N GLU A 83 10.27 -1.22 11.83
CA GLU A 83 9.37 -1.93 10.92
C GLU A 83 8.74 -1.00 9.86
N GLU A 84 8.41 0.24 10.23
CA GLU A 84 7.87 1.23 9.28
C GLU A 84 8.73 1.45 8.03
N PRO A 85 10.05 1.74 8.13
CA PRO A 85 10.89 1.93 6.96
C PRO A 85 10.97 0.65 6.11
N GLN A 86 11.12 -0.53 6.73
CA GLN A 86 11.16 -1.80 5.99
C GLN A 86 9.86 -2.07 5.23
N ARG A 87 8.71 -1.77 5.85
CA ARG A 87 7.40 -1.89 5.22
C ARG A 87 7.25 -0.90 4.06
N ASN A 88 7.75 0.31 4.23
CA ASN A 88 7.69 1.35 3.21
C ASN A 88 8.60 1.01 2.02
N GLU A 89 9.83 0.56 2.25
CA GLU A 89 10.76 0.06 1.23
C GLU A 89 10.18 -1.14 0.47
N GLN A 90 9.55 -2.07 1.18
CA GLN A 90 8.88 -3.22 0.55
C GLN A 90 7.66 -2.79 -0.30
N ASN A 91 6.93 -1.76 0.13
CA ASN A 91 5.84 -1.22 -0.68
C ASN A 91 6.37 -0.44 -1.90
N GLU A 92 7.42 0.36 -1.75
CA GLU A 92 8.04 1.10 -2.83
C GLU A 92 8.62 0.16 -3.91
N THR A 93 9.29 -0.92 -3.51
CA THR A 93 9.75 -1.97 -4.43
C THR A 93 8.59 -2.64 -5.17
N ARG A 94 7.49 -2.97 -4.48
CA ARG A 94 6.29 -3.52 -5.14
C ARG A 94 5.63 -2.53 -6.11
N GLU A 95 5.60 -1.24 -5.77
CA GLU A 95 5.07 -0.21 -6.66
C GLU A 95 5.93 -0.01 -7.89
N THR A 96 7.26 0.03 -7.73
CA THR A 96 8.19 0.14 -8.85
C THR A 96 8.08 -1.08 -9.76
N GLU A 97 7.89 -2.28 -9.21
CA GLU A 97 7.63 -3.49 -10.01
C GLU A 97 6.31 -3.45 -10.77
N LYS A 98 5.22 -2.96 -10.15
CA LYS A 98 3.94 -2.77 -10.84
C LYS A 98 4.01 -1.73 -11.96
N LYS A 99 4.87 -0.70 -11.79
CA LYS A 99 5.11 0.35 -12.78
C LYS A 99 6.04 -0.11 -13.91
N LYS A 100 6.77 -1.22 -13.76
CA LYS A 100 7.56 -1.79 -14.86
C LYS A 100 6.60 -2.15 -16.00
N PRO A 101 6.86 -1.67 -17.24
CA PRO A 101 6.03 -2.05 -18.37
C PRO A 101 6.03 -3.57 -18.49
N LYS A 102 4.83 -4.17 -18.51
CA LYS A 102 4.68 -5.62 -18.72
C LYS A 102 5.29 -5.95 -20.07
N LEU A 103 6.50 -6.51 -20.08
CA LEU A 103 7.09 -7.03 -21.30
C LEU A 103 6.26 -8.21 -21.75
N ASN A 104 5.85 -8.19 -23.01
CA ASN A 104 5.21 -9.35 -23.62
C ASN A 104 6.15 -10.56 -23.51
N SER A 105 5.58 -11.74 -23.25
CA SER A 105 6.36 -12.98 -23.16
C SER A 105 7.12 -13.22 -24.48
N PHE A 106 8.42 -13.46 -24.40
CA PHE A 106 9.23 -13.81 -25.57
C PHE A 106 8.89 -15.22 -26.05
N VAL A 107 8.54 -15.36 -27.32
CA VAL A 107 8.30 -16.66 -27.97
C VAL A 107 9.51 -16.96 -28.87
N ALA A 108 10.40 -17.81 -28.38
CA ALA A 108 11.71 -18.09 -29.00
C ALA A 108 11.65 -18.60 -30.45
N ASN A 109 10.54 -19.22 -30.86
CA ASN A 109 10.36 -19.82 -32.18
C ASN A 109 9.24 -19.18 -33.00
N ARG A 110 8.85 -17.93 -32.71
CA ARG A 110 7.89 -17.23 -33.56
C ARG A 110 8.60 -16.76 -34.84
N PRO A 111 8.24 -17.27 -36.03
CA PRO A 111 8.82 -16.78 -37.27
C PRO A 111 8.48 -15.30 -37.42
N ILE A 112 9.51 -14.46 -37.57
CA ILE A 112 9.34 -13.03 -37.87
C ILE A 112 8.94 -12.94 -39.34
N ALA A 113 7.86 -12.22 -39.64
CA ALA A 113 7.47 -11.99 -41.03
C ALA A 113 8.57 -11.17 -41.72
N THR A 114 9.15 -11.73 -42.79
CA THR A 114 10.20 -11.08 -43.58
C THR A 114 9.67 -10.03 -44.57
N ALA A 115 8.35 -9.99 -44.77
CA ALA A 115 7.69 -9.06 -45.68
C ALA A 115 6.74 -8.12 -44.94
N ILE A 116 6.89 -6.82 -45.19
CA ILE A 116 5.95 -5.79 -44.75
C ILE A 116 4.70 -5.92 -45.63
N LYS A 117 3.53 -6.12 -45.02
CA LYS A 117 2.27 -6.06 -45.75
C LYS A 117 2.02 -4.61 -46.16
N LEU A 118 2.06 -4.35 -47.46
CA LEU A 118 1.67 -3.06 -48.02
C LEU A 118 0.21 -2.77 -47.64
N ARG A 119 -0.06 -1.53 -47.23
CA ARG A 119 -1.40 -1.07 -46.86
C ARG A 119 -1.75 0.17 -47.68
N PRO A 120 -3.05 0.39 -47.99
CA PRO A 120 -3.50 1.64 -48.58
C PRO A 120 -3.19 2.83 -47.67
N SER A 121 -3.14 4.03 -48.25
CA SER A 121 -2.86 5.27 -47.52
C SER A 121 -3.90 5.56 -46.44
N ARG A 122 -3.50 6.31 -45.41
CA ARG A 122 -4.40 6.73 -44.32
C ARG A 122 -5.57 7.59 -44.83
N PHE A 123 -5.32 8.41 -45.84
CA PHE A 123 -6.34 9.14 -46.60
C PHE A 123 -7.37 8.20 -47.20
N ALA A 124 -6.93 7.11 -47.83
CA ALA A 124 -7.84 6.18 -48.48
C ALA A 124 -8.72 5.41 -47.50
N LEU A 125 -8.14 5.00 -46.37
CA LEU A 125 -8.89 4.36 -45.29
C LEU A 125 -9.91 5.31 -44.65
N HIS A 126 -9.55 6.60 -44.49
CA HIS A 126 -10.45 7.61 -43.94
C HIS A 126 -11.63 7.90 -44.88
N LYS A 127 -11.39 8.01 -46.18
CA LYS A 127 -12.46 8.13 -47.19
C LYS A 127 -13.40 6.92 -47.20
N LEU A 128 -12.88 5.70 -47.04
CA LEU A 128 -13.71 4.50 -46.88
C LEU A 128 -14.56 4.52 -45.60
N GLU A 129 -14.01 5.04 -44.48
CA GLU A 129 -14.75 5.21 -43.23
C GLU A 129 -15.91 6.20 -43.40
N GLU A 130 -15.69 7.29 -44.14
CA GLU A 130 -16.71 8.29 -44.48
C GLU A 130 -17.67 7.84 -45.59
N ARG A 131 -17.40 6.69 -46.23
CA ARG A 131 -18.13 6.16 -47.39
C ARG A 131 -18.13 7.12 -48.59
N ASP A 132 -17.09 7.93 -48.67
CA ASP A 132 -16.85 8.84 -49.78
C ASP A 132 -16.23 8.09 -50.97
N TYR A 133 -16.44 8.64 -52.17
CA TYR A 133 -15.77 8.15 -53.36
C TYR A 133 -14.25 8.33 -53.25
N ILE A 134 -13.52 7.32 -53.70
CA ILE A 134 -12.07 7.32 -53.78
C ILE A 134 -11.58 6.52 -54.99
N GLU A 135 -10.52 7.01 -55.63
CA GLU A 135 -9.90 6.37 -56.77
C GLU A 135 -9.29 5.00 -56.42
N LEU A 136 -9.47 4.03 -57.32
CA LEU A 136 -8.97 2.66 -57.15
C LEU A 136 -7.44 2.60 -57.13
N SER A 137 -6.75 3.63 -57.66
CA SER A 137 -5.28 3.68 -57.67
C SER A 137 -4.67 3.54 -56.27
N TYR A 138 -5.36 3.97 -55.21
CA TYR A 138 -4.88 3.86 -53.83
C TYR A 138 -4.75 2.41 -53.33
N PHE A 139 -5.51 1.47 -53.92
CA PHE A 139 -5.53 0.05 -53.53
C PHE A 139 -4.66 -0.81 -54.44
N THR A 140 -4.04 -0.22 -55.45
CA THR A 140 -3.06 -0.91 -56.28
C THR A 140 -1.78 -1.18 -55.48
N PRO A 141 -0.97 -2.19 -55.87
CA PRO A 141 0.33 -2.43 -55.23
C PRO A 141 1.26 -1.21 -55.28
N GLU A 142 1.20 -0.43 -56.36
CA GLU A 142 1.97 0.80 -56.53
C GLU A 142 1.49 1.91 -55.58
N GLY A 143 0.17 2.10 -55.48
CA GLY A 143 -0.43 3.05 -54.54
C GLY A 143 -0.14 2.69 -53.08
N CYS A 144 -0.17 1.41 -52.73
CA CYS A 144 0.17 0.94 -51.38
C CYS A 144 1.68 1.04 -51.10
N ALA A 145 2.55 0.85 -52.09
CA ALA A 145 3.99 1.06 -51.95
C ALA A 145 4.34 2.54 -51.77
N GLU A 146 3.68 3.43 -52.52
CA GLU A 146 3.80 4.87 -52.31
C GLU A 146 3.30 5.28 -50.93
N ALA A 147 2.15 4.74 -50.49
CA ALA A 147 1.61 4.99 -49.17
C ALA A 147 2.59 4.58 -48.07
N ALA A 148 3.19 3.39 -48.17
CA ALA A 148 4.19 2.92 -47.20
C ALA A 148 5.40 3.86 -47.09
N ASN A 149 5.86 4.43 -48.22
CA ASN A 149 6.96 5.40 -48.23
C ASN A 149 6.56 6.75 -47.62
N ASN A 150 5.35 7.23 -47.90
CA ASN A 150 4.85 8.51 -47.38
C ASN A 150 4.44 8.45 -45.90
N ASP A 151 3.93 7.32 -45.43
CA ASP A 151 3.57 7.12 -44.03
C ASP A 151 4.81 7.29 -43.15
N HIS A 152 5.97 6.75 -43.52
CA HIS A 152 7.22 6.98 -42.77
C HIS A 152 7.69 8.45 -42.74
N ALA A 153 7.32 9.26 -43.73
CA ALA A 153 7.73 10.66 -43.83
C ALA A 153 6.78 11.65 -43.14
N VAL A 154 5.52 11.25 -42.87
CA VAL A 154 4.46 12.17 -42.39
C VAL A 154 3.80 11.66 -41.10
N ALA A 155 4.09 10.43 -40.65
CA ALA A 155 3.25 9.69 -39.70
C ALA A 155 2.89 10.39 -38.39
N GLU A 156 3.69 11.30 -37.81
CA GLU A 156 3.41 11.77 -36.45
C GLU A 156 3.57 13.28 -36.15
N GLU A 157 4.03 14.11 -37.09
CA GLU A 157 4.45 15.47 -36.72
C GLU A 157 3.35 16.54 -36.79
N ALA A 158 2.21 16.29 -37.44
CA ALA A 158 1.17 17.29 -37.59
C ALA A 158 -0.27 16.73 -37.50
N PHE A 159 -1.07 17.37 -36.64
CA PHE A 159 -2.47 17.06 -36.41
C PHE A 159 -3.35 18.25 -36.83
N ALA A 160 -4.54 17.95 -37.33
CA ALA A 160 -5.59 18.92 -37.63
C ALA A 160 -6.82 18.68 -36.75
N PHE A 161 -7.50 19.77 -36.39
CA PHE A 161 -8.82 19.71 -35.76
C PHE A 161 -9.89 19.51 -36.85
N SER A 162 -10.76 18.52 -36.65
CA SER A 162 -11.88 18.22 -37.55
C SER A 162 -13.18 18.11 -36.75
N LYS A 163 -14.29 18.57 -37.33
CA LYS A 163 -15.62 18.50 -36.71
C LYS A 163 -16.28 17.17 -37.07
N VAL A 164 -16.64 16.38 -36.07
CA VAL A 164 -17.35 15.09 -36.24
C VAL A 164 -18.54 15.08 -35.30
N ASN A 165 -19.77 15.04 -35.84
CA ASN A 165 -21.01 14.96 -35.06
C ASN A 165 -21.08 15.98 -33.89
N ASP A 166 -20.81 17.26 -34.18
CA ASP A 166 -20.74 18.37 -33.21
C ASP A 166 -19.62 18.32 -32.16
N LEU A 167 -18.71 17.35 -32.24
CA LEU A 167 -17.50 17.28 -31.42
C LEU A 167 -16.26 17.65 -32.24
N VAL A 168 -15.28 18.30 -31.61
CA VAL A 168 -13.97 18.56 -32.22
C VAL A 168 -13.06 17.36 -31.96
N SER A 169 -12.57 16.74 -33.03
CA SER A 169 -11.65 15.60 -32.98
C SER A 169 -10.27 15.97 -33.54
N LEU A 170 -9.22 15.53 -32.87
CA LEU A 170 -7.84 15.67 -33.31
C LEU A 170 -7.48 14.50 -34.23
N ARG A 171 -7.12 14.76 -35.48
CA ARG A 171 -6.76 13.72 -36.46
C ARG A 171 -5.44 14.04 -37.17
N PRO A 172 -4.63 13.03 -37.53
CA PRO A 172 -3.41 13.25 -38.31
C PRO A 172 -3.70 13.91 -39.66
N ILE A 173 -2.86 14.85 -40.10
CA ILE A 173 -3.04 15.52 -41.41
C ILE A 173 -2.97 14.52 -42.59
N SER A 174 -2.27 13.40 -42.42
CA SER A 174 -2.21 12.33 -43.41
C SER A 174 -3.57 11.70 -43.74
N ALA A 175 -4.57 11.84 -42.87
CA ALA A 175 -5.95 11.42 -43.16
C ALA A 175 -6.64 12.33 -44.19
N PHE A 176 -6.17 13.57 -44.37
CA PHE A 176 -6.81 14.56 -45.25
C PHE A 176 -5.99 14.91 -46.50
N LYS A 177 -4.75 14.41 -46.59
CA LYS A 177 -3.84 14.71 -47.71
C LYS A 177 -3.91 13.61 -48.78
N ALA A 178 -4.49 13.96 -49.93
CA ALA A 178 -4.46 13.11 -51.12
C ALA A 178 -3.02 12.95 -51.67
N SER A 179 -2.75 11.80 -52.30
CA SER A 179 -1.49 11.60 -53.04
C SER A 179 -1.48 12.44 -54.31
N SER A 180 -0.33 13.06 -54.62
CA SER A 180 -0.15 13.77 -55.89
C SER A 180 0.03 12.81 -57.09
N LYS A 181 0.26 11.52 -56.84
CA LYS A 181 0.40 10.49 -57.88
C LYS A 181 -0.86 9.65 -58.07
N VAL A 182 -2.00 10.11 -57.57
CA VAL A 182 -3.30 9.45 -57.79
C VAL A 182 -3.63 9.40 -59.28
N ILE A 183 -4.08 8.24 -59.75
CA ILE A 183 -4.50 8.03 -61.13
C ILE A 183 -6.02 7.92 -61.12
N GLN A 184 -6.69 8.68 -62.00
CA GLN A 184 -8.14 8.62 -62.15
C GLN A 184 -8.57 7.25 -62.70
N ASP A 185 -9.70 6.74 -62.22
CA ASP A 185 -10.22 5.42 -62.61
C ASP A 185 -10.32 5.22 -64.13
N ASP A 186 -10.71 6.27 -64.88
CA ASP A 186 -10.80 6.23 -66.35
C ASP A 186 -9.46 5.96 -67.06
N LYS A 187 -8.34 6.21 -66.36
CA LYS A 187 -6.97 6.03 -66.87
C LYS A 187 -6.30 4.78 -66.30
N LEU A 188 -6.96 4.03 -65.41
CA LEU A 188 -6.44 2.75 -64.94
C LEU A 188 -6.58 1.69 -66.03
N SER A 189 -5.55 0.86 -66.17
CA SER A 189 -5.66 -0.35 -66.99
C SER A 189 -6.60 -1.36 -66.35
N TRP A 190 -7.20 -2.22 -67.18
CA TRP A 190 -8.06 -3.31 -66.69
C TRP A 190 -7.37 -4.21 -65.67
N ARG A 191 -6.06 -4.43 -65.84
CA ARG A 191 -5.24 -5.21 -64.90
C ARG A 191 -5.18 -4.54 -63.53
N GLU A 192 -4.96 -3.24 -63.47
CA GLU A 192 -4.90 -2.50 -62.20
C GLU A 192 -6.26 -2.46 -61.51
N MET A 193 -7.35 -2.24 -62.25
CA MET A 193 -8.71 -2.34 -61.72
C MET A 193 -9.00 -3.72 -61.12
N SER A 194 -8.51 -4.80 -61.73
CA SER A 194 -8.75 -6.16 -61.23
C SER A 194 -7.96 -6.52 -59.97
N ILE A 195 -6.88 -5.79 -59.68
CA ILE A 195 -5.97 -6.00 -58.55
C ILE A 195 -6.34 -5.07 -57.38
N ALA A 196 -6.80 -3.86 -57.66
CA ALA A 196 -7.35 -2.94 -56.67
C ALA A 196 -8.59 -3.56 -56.01
N LYS A 197 -8.45 -4.10 -54.80
CA LYS A 197 -9.49 -4.79 -54.03
C LYS A 197 -9.45 -4.39 -52.57
#